data_AF-A0A8A7KDA2-F1
#
_entry.id   AF-A0A8A7KDA2-F1
#
_cell.length_a   1.000
_cell.length_b   1.000
_cell.length_c   1.000
_cell.angle_alpha   90.00
_cell.angle_beta   90.00
_cell.angle_gamma   90.00
#
_symmetry.space_group_name_H-M   'P 1'
#
loop_
_entity.id
_entity.type
_entity.pdbx_description
1 polymer ?
#
loop_
_entity_poly.entity_id
_entity_poly.type
_entity_poly.pdbx_seq_one_letter_code
_entity_poly.pdbx_strand_id
1 'polypeptide(L)' 'MLILSIVMTLVFSTILCIVEIPKMLKERLYRELWTFSILLGLGTVLAILKSLDIEIPNPSDFIAWVYSPLTGIMEGLLK' A
#
# COMPACT_ATOMS: atom_id res chain seq x y z
N MET A 1 10.55 -12.81 13.24
CA MET A 1 10.75 -12.12 11.94
C MET A 1 9.87 -10.88 11.80
N LEU A 2 8.59 -10.92 12.18
CA LEU A 2 7.66 -9.78 12.11
C LEU A 2 8.16 -8.47 12.77
N ILE A 3 8.70 -8.57 13.99
CA ILE A 3 9.19 -7.41 14.75
C ILE A 3 10.34 -6.70 14.00
N LEU A 4 11.21 -7.47 13.34
CA LEU A 4 12.32 -6.91 12.56
C LEU A 4 11.79 -6.14 11.34
N SER A 5 10.81 -6.70 10.64
CA SER A 5 10.17 -6.05 9.48
C SER A 5 9.50 -4.74 9.88
N ILE A 6 8.73 -4.73 10.96
CA ILE A 6 8.06 -3.53 11.47
C ILE A 6 9.08 -2.45 11.83
N VAL A 7 10.14 -2.81 12.57
CA VAL A 7 11.20 -1.87 12.95
C VAL A 7 11.91 -1.32 11.72
N MET A 8 12.25 -2.15 10.73
CA MET A 8 12.87 -1.70 9.48
C MET A 8 11.97 -0.71 8.73
N THR A 9 10.69 -1.02 8.56
CA THR A 9 9.74 -0.14 7.87
C THR A 9 9.60 1.20 8.59
N LEU A 10 9.54 1.19 9.92
CA LEU A 10 9.37 2.40 10.73
C LEU A 10 10.63 3.28 10.69
N VAL A 11 11.82 2.67 10.74
CA VAL A 11 13.11 3.37 10.57
C VAL A 11 13.20 3.98 9.18
N PHE A 12 12.88 3.21 8.12
CA PHE A 12 12.91 3.70 6.75
C PHE A 12 11.94 4.87 6.52
N SER A 13 10.70 4.74 6.99
CA SER A 13 9.69 5.79 6.96
C SER A 13 10.14 7.05 7.70
N THR A 14 10.78 6.90 8.86
CA THR A 14 11.32 8.03 9.63
C THR A 14 12.44 8.74 8.88
N ILE A 15 13.35 8.00 8.25
CA ILE A 15 14.45 8.58 7.46
C ILE A 15 13.90 9.36 6.27
N LEU A 16 12.93 8.80 5.55
CA LEU A 16 12.26 9.49 4.43
C LEU A 16 11.63 10.81 4.89
N CYS A 17 10.87 10.78 5.99
CA CYS A 17 10.29 11.98 6.59
C CYS A 17 11.36 13.06 6.89
N ILE A 18 12.48 12.68 7.50
CA ILE A 18 13.55 13.63 7.85
C ILE A 18 14.21 14.25 6.60
N VAL A 19 14.27 13.53 5.48
CA VAL A 19 14.89 14.04 4.24
C VAL A 19 13.90 14.87 3.42
N GLU A 20 12.67 14.38 3.22
CA GLU A 20 11.70 14.97 2.30
C GLU A 20 10.88 16.09 2.92
N ILE A 21 10.40 15.95 4.16
CA ILE A 21 9.59 16.97 4.83
C ILE A 21 10.29 18.34 4.87
N PRO A 22 11.56 18.48 5.32
CA PRO A 22 12.19 19.80 5.38
C PRO A 22 12.45 20.38 3.99
N LYS A 23 12.69 19.54 2.97
CA LYS A 23 12.85 19.98 1.59
C LYS A 23 11.54 20.59 1.07
N MET A 24 10.43 19.88 1.27
CA MET A 24 9.10 20.31 0.82
C MET A 24 8.58 21.53 1.59
N LEU A 25 8.90 21.63 2.89
CA LEU A 25 8.54 22.79 3.71
C LEU A 25 9.29 24.05 3.26
N LYS A 26 10.58 23.93 2.90
CA LYS A 26 11.40 25.04 2.39
C LYS A 26 10.85 25.57 1.06
N GLU A 27 10.39 24.69 0.19
CA GLU A 27 9.81 25.04 -1.12
C GLU A 27 8.31 25.40 -1.03
N ARG A 28 7.71 25.40 0.16
CA ARG A 28 6.27 25.64 0.41
C ARG A 28 5.34 24.71 -0.39
N LEU A 29 5.79 23.47 -0.63
CA LEU A 29 5.08 22.45 -1.40
C LEU A 29 4.07 21.69 -0.53
N TYR A 30 3.07 22.40 0.00
CA TYR A 30 2.08 21.81 0.92
C TYR A 30 1.24 20.70 0.28
N ARG A 31 0.92 20.83 -1.01
CA ARG A 31 0.13 19.83 -1.74
C ARG A 31 0.89 18.52 -1.90
N GLU A 32 2.18 18.61 -2.18
CA GLU A 32 3.04 17.43 -2.27
C GLU A 32 3.25 16.80 -0.90
N LEU A 33 3.41 17.61 0.15
CA LEU A 33 3.55 17.13 1.54
C LEU A 33 2.36 16.28 1.97
N TRP A 34 1.17 16.69 1.56
CA TRP A 34 -0.07 15.94 1.79
C TRP A 34 -0.05 14.60 1.04
N THR A 35 0.28 14.60 -0.25
CA THR A 35 0.38 13.37 -1.05
C THR A 35 1.44 12.42 -0.48
N PHE A 36 2.62 12.94 -0.12
CA PHE A 36 3.69 12.18 0.50
C PHE A 36 3.26 11.54 1.81
N SER A 37 2.65 12.31 2.72
CA SER A 37 2.21 11.81 4.03
C SER A 37 1.13 10.73 3.89
N ILE A 38 0.18 10.90 2.97
CA ILE A 38 -0.86 9.88 2.71
C ILE A 38 -0.21 8.62 2.16
N LEU A 39 0.66 8.74 1.16
CA LEU A 39 1.24 7.57 0.48
C LEU A 39 2.18 6.81 1.41
N LEU A 40 3.01 7.53 2.17
CA LEU A 40 3.89 6.97 3.19
C LEU A 40 3.10 6.31 4.31
N GLY A 41 2.06 6.98 4.83
CA GLY A 41 1.18 6.45 5.85
C GLY A 41 0.49 5.16 5.40
N LEU A 42 -0.11 5.16 4.21
CA LEU A 42 -0.73 3.97 3.63
C LEU A 42 0.26 2.83 3.46
N GLY A 43 1.44 3.09 2.88
CA GLY A 43 2.48 2.08 2.71
C GLY A 43 2.95 1.49 4.04
N THR A 44 3.11 2.33 5.06
CA THR A 44 3.53 1.91 6.41
C THR A 44 2.46 1.04 7.07
N VAL A 45 1.19 1.45 7.01
CA VAL A 45 0.05 0.66 7.54
C VAL A 45 -0.07 -0.68 6.82
N LEU A 46 0.03 -0.70 5.50
CA LEU A 46 -0.02 -1.93 4.70
C LEU A 46 1.14 -2.88 5.05
N ALA A 47 2.35 -2.35 5.22
CA ALA A 47 3.51 -3.14 5.63
C ALA A 47 3.35 -3.73 7.04
N ILE A 48 2.73 -2.99 7.96
CA ILE A 48 2.42 -3.47 9.31
C ILE A 48 1.34 -4.56 9.26
N LEU A 49 0.23 -4.36 8.53
CA LEU A 49 -0.82 -5.36 8.35
C LEU A 49 -0.28 -6.65 7.72
N LYS A 50 0.56 -6.53 6.68
CA LYS A 50 1.26 -7.65 6.05
C LYS A 50 2.16 -8.38 7.06
N SER A 51 2.82 -7.63 7.95
CA SER A 51 3.64 -8.18 9.03
C SER A 51 2.82 -8.72 10.21
N LEU A 52 1.51 -8.56 10.23
CA LEU A 52 0.64 -9.17 11.23
C LEU A 52 0.01 -10.47 10.71
N ASP A 53 0.44 -10.93 9.53
CA ASP A 53 -0.16 -12.06 8.79
C ASP A 53 -1.67 -11.88 8.57
N ILE A 54 -2.15 -10.64 8.59
CA ILE A 54 -3.52 -10.33 8.21
C ILE A 54 -3.59 -10.61 6.70
N GLU A 55 -4.44 -11.56 6.32
CA GLU A 55 -4.78 -11.85 4.93
C GLU A 55 -5.42 -10.60 4.32
N ILE A 56 -4.58 -9.72 3.80
CA ILE A 56 -5.02 -8.67 2.89
C ILE A 56 -5.40 -9.41 1.61
N PRO A 57 -6.69 -9.45 1.22
CA PRO A 57 -7.09 -10.09 -0.02
C PRO A 57 -6.23 -9.49 -1.14
N ASN A 58 -5.56 -10.36 -1.89
CA ASN A 58 -4.65 -9.91 -2.92
C ASN A 58 -5.50 -9.11 -3.93
N PRO A 59 -5.00 -8.02 -4.53
CA PRO A 59 -5.77 -7.31 -5.56
C PRO A 59 -6.21 -8.27 -6.68
N SER A 60 -5.43 -9.33 -6.91
CA SER A 60 -5.75 -10.47 -7.77
C SER A 60 -7.05 -11.19 -7.40
N ASP A 61 -7.35 -11.37 -6.11
CA ASP A 61 -8.58 -12.01 -5.65
C ASP A 61 -9.79 -11.09 -5.85
N PHE A 62 -9.60 -9.79 -5.65
CA PHE A 62 -10.62 -8.79 -5.97
C PHE A 62 -10.88 -8.76 -7.48
N ILE A 63 -9.83 -8.79 -8.31
CA ILE A 63 -9.94 -8.90 -9.76
C ILE A 63 -10.65 -10.21 -10.11
N ALA A 64 -10.27 -11.35 -9.53
CA ALA A 64 -10.92 -12.62 -9.78
C ALA A 64 -12.42 -12.58 -9.43
N TRP A 65 -12.82 -11.91 -8.34
CA TRP A 65 -14.22 -11.71 -7.98
C TRP A 65 -14.98 -10.85 -9.01
N VAL A 66 -14.39 -9.75 -9.47
CA VAL A 66 -14.96 -8.88 -10.52
C VAL A 66 -15.12 -9.63 -11.85
N TYR A 67 -14.18 -10.52 -12.17
CA TYR A 67 -14.16 -11.28 -13.43
C TYR A 67 -14.88 -12.64 -13.34
N SER A 68 -15.25 -13.11 -12.15
CA SER A 68 -16.04 -14.33 -11.94
C SER A 68 -17.37 -14.39 -12.73
N PRO A 69 -18.16 -13.31 -12.87
CA PRO A 69 -19.34 -13.35 -13.74
C PRO A 69 -18.99 -13.53 -15.24
N LEU A 70 -17.81 -13.08 -15.68
CA LEU A 70 -17.36 -13.24 -17.07
C LEU A 70 -16.94 -14.68 -17.36
N THR A 71 -16.39 -15.41 -16.39
CA THR A 71 -16.04 -16.83 -16.57
C THR A 71 -17.28 -17.68 -16.78
N GLY A 72 -18.37 -17.42 -16.07
CA GLY A 72 -19.65 -18.11 -16.26
C GLY A 72 -20.28 -17.85 -17.64
N ILE A 73 -20.12 -16.64 -18.18
CA ILE A 73 -20.59 -16.30 -19.53
C ILE A 73 -19.74 -17.00 -20.60
N MET A 74 -18.41 -17.07 -20.41
CA MET A 74 -17.53 -17.80 -21.34
C MET A 74 -17.79 -19.30 -21.34
N GLU A 75 -18.01 -19.92 -20.18
CA GLU A 75 -18.38 -21.35 -20.09
C GLU A 75 -19.73 -21.65 -20.77
N GLY A 76 -20.69 -20.72 -20.69
CA GLY A 76 -21.98 -20.85 -21.39
C GLY A 76 -21.90 -20.65 -22.91
N LEU A 77 -20.89 -19.92 -23.41
CA LEU A 77 -20.66 -19.70 -24.85
C LEU A 77 -19.82 -20.79 -25.52
N LEU A 78 -18.99 -21.49 -24.75
CA LEU A 78 -18.13 -22.60 -25.22
C LEU A 78 -18.83 -23.96 -25.24
N LYS A 79 -20.07 -24.03 -24.74
CA LYS A 79 -20.91 -25.22 -24.72
C LYS A 79 -22.01 -25.13 -25.76
#